data_AF-A0A381FQD8-F1
#
_entry.id   AF-A0A381FQD8-F1
#
_cell.length_a   1.000
_cell.length_b   1.000
_cell.length_c   1.000
_cell.angle_alpha   90.00
_cell.angle_beta   90.00
_cell.angle_gamma   90.00
#
_symmetry.space_group_name_H-M   'P 1'
#
loop_
_entity.id
_entity.type
_entity.pdbx_description
1 polymer ?
#
loop_
_entity_poly.entity_id
_entity_poly.type
_entity_poly.pdbx_seq_one_letter_code
_entity_poly.pdbx_strand_id
1 'polypeptide(L)'
;MQTENAFIHKLSKKTLLMRIPSFSGSQRMIIDSMLTFNKDLINKTDNLIIDLRNNGGGDDSSYSPLIPLLYTNPIRITTVEFLSTPLNNKRMEDYLLNPDLSEKSKRQINEQLILLKSNLGKFVNLNNGQTTVVQRLDKVTVHPKMWPSS
;
A
#
# COMPACT_ATOMS: atom_id res chain seq x y z
N MET A 1 -5.82 -18.52 -11.59
CA MET A 1 -4.34 -18.60 -11.58
C MET A 1 -3.89 -18.71 -10.13
N GLN A 2 -3.08 -19.71 -9.81
CA GLN A 2 -2.48 -19.85 -8.48
C GLN A 2 -1.43 -18.74 -8.36
N THR A 3 -1.72 -17.68 -7.63
CA THR A 3 -0.72 -16.68 -7.27
C THR A 3 0.25 -17.37 -6.31
N GLU A 4 1.49 -17.57 -6.71
CA GLU A 4 2.56 -17.99 -5.80
C GLU A 4 2.60 -17.04 -4.58
N ASN A 5 3.04 -17.50 -3.42
CA ASN A 5 3.10 -16.62 -2.24
C ASN A 5 4.30 -15.67 -2.34
N ALA A 6 4.20 -14.50 -1.69
CA ALA A 6 5.35 -13.60 -1.57
C ALA A 6 6.51 -14.29 -0.82
N PHE A 7 7.75 -14.06 -1.25
CA PHE A 7 8.93 -14.66 -0.62
C PHE A 7 10.17 -13.77 -0.71
N ILE A 8 11.16 -14.09 0.15
CA ILE A 8 12.51 -13.52 0.09
C ILE A 8 13.52 -14.64 -0.18
N HIS A 9 14.47 -14.34 -1.06
CA HIS A 9 15.60 -15.20 -1.37
C HIS A 9 16.90 -14.40 -1.36
N LYS A 10 17.97 -14.96 -0.79
CA LYS A 10 19.28 -14.33 -0.76
C LYS A 10 20.07 -14.69 -2.01
N LEU A 11 20.25 -13.72 -2.91
CA LEU A 11 21.02 -13.90 -4.15
C LEU A 11 22.53 -13.85 -3.90
N SER A 12 22.98 -13.05 -2.94
CA SER A 12 24.40 -12.93 -2.57
C SER A 12 24.56 -12.46 -1.13
N LYS A 13 25.80 -12.35 -0.64
CA LYS A 13 26.08 -11.74 0.68
C LYS A 13 25.51 -10.32 0.81
N LYS A 14 25.36 -9.59 -0.30
CA LYS A 14 24.94 -8.19 -0.34
C LYS A 14 23.59 -7.96 -1.01
N THR A 15 22.90 -9.00 -1.48
CA THR A 15 21.68 -8.83 -2.29
C THR A 15 20.56 -9.77 -1.88
N LEU A 16 19.39 -9.21 -1.59
CA LEU A 16 18.13 -9.93 -1.46
C LEU A 16 17.25 -9.73 -2.69
N LEU A 17 16.53 -10.79 -3.04
CA LEU A 17 15.39 -10.77 -3.93
C LEU A 17 14.12 -10.92 -3.08
N MET A 18 13.20 -9.96 -3.19
CA MET A 18 11.85 -10.04 -2.65
C MET A 18 10.89 -10.15 -3.83
N ARG A 19 10.18 -11.27 -3.96
CA ARG A 19 9.17 -11.44 -5.01
C ARG A 19 7.78 -11.27 -4.42
N ILE A 20 7.00 -10.39 -5.03
CA ILE A 20 5.60 -10.13 -4.64
C ILE A 20 4.73 -10.25 -5.90
N PRO A 21 4.04 -11.39 -6.07
CA PRO A 21 3.27 -11.67 -7.29
C PRO A 21 1.85 -11.08 -7.29
N SER A 22 1.36 -10.56 -6.16
CA SER A 22 0.06 -9.89 -6.06
C SER A 22 0.02 -8.98 -4.84
N PHE A 23 -0.70 -7.85 -4.94
CA PHE A 23 -1.07 -7.01 -3.80
C PHE A 23 -2.55 -7.17 -3.41
N SER A 24 -3.23 -8.23 -3.86
CA SER A 24 -4.62 -8.51 -3.45
C SER A 24 -4.74 -8.51 -1.92
N GLY A 25 -5.88 -8.05 -1.37
CA GLY A 25 -6.07 -7.98 0.08
C GLY A 25 -5.82 -9.31 0.82
N SER A 26 -6.06 -10.44 0.15
CA SER A 26 -5.77 -11.79 0.68
C SER A 26 -4.28 -12.07 0.92
N GLN A 27 -3.37 -11.35 0.26
CA GLN A 27 -1.92 -11.50 0.40
C GLN A 27 -1.33 -10.64 1.52
N ARG A 28 -2.11 -9.70 2.09
CA ARG A 28 -1.62 -8.76 3.09
C ARG A 28 -0.94 -9.46 4.27
N MET A 29 -1.61 -10.43 4.90
CA MET A 29 -1.05 -11.16 6.05
C MET A 29 0.23 -11.94 5.70
N ILE A 30 0.32 -12.45 4.47
CA ILE A 30 1.49 -13.19 3.97
C ILE A 30 2.67 -12.23 3.79
N ILE A 31 2.43 -11.05 3.19
CA ILE A 31 3.43 -9.99 3.02
C ILE A 31 3.93 -9.51 4.39
N ASP A 32 3.02 -9.19 5.31
CA ASP A 32 3.35 -8.72 6.67
C ASP A 32 4.21 -9.75 7.42
N SER A 33 3.82 -11.02 7.38
CA SER A 33 4.53 -12.12 8.03
C SER A 33 5.93 -12.31 7.42
N MET A 34 6.04 -12.27 6.09
CA MET A 34 7.30 -12.40 5.37
C MET A 34 8.27 -11.26 5.72
N LEU A 35 7.79 -10.02 5.77
CA LEU A 35 8.62 -8.86 6.14
C LEU A 35 9.07 -8.93 7.60
N THR A 36 8.16 -9.31 8.50
CA THR A 36 8.46 -9.42 9.93
C THR A 36 9.48 -10.51 10.20
N PHE A 37 9.30 -11.69 9.60
CA PHE A 37 10.21 -12.83 9.75
C PHE A 37 11.63 -12.51 9.23
N ASN A 38 11.73 -11.75 8.14
CA ASN A 38 13.00 -11.42 7.50
C ASN A 38 13.59 -10.06 7.90
N LYS A 39 13.01 -9.38 8.89
CA LYS A 39 13.37 -8.00 9.26
C LYS A 39 14.87 -7.79 9.47
N ASP A 40 15.51 -8.68 10.22
CA ASP A 40 16.95 -8.59 10.50
C ASP A 40 17.81 -8.82 9.26
N LEU A 41 17.38 -9.73 8.38
CA LEU A 41 18.08 -10.02 7.13
C LEU A 41 18.00 -8.80 6.18
N ILE A 42 16.81 -8.19 6.08
CA ILE A 42 16.57 -6.99 5.27
C ILE A 42 17.43 -5.82 5.77
N ASN A 43 17.41 -5.56 7.08
CA ASN A 43 18.14 -4.44 7.69
C ASN A 43 19.67 -4.58 7.67
N LYS A 44 20.20 -5.75 7.31
CA LYS A 44 21.65 -6.02 7.22
C LYS A 44 22.13 -6.19 5.77
N THR A 45 21.24 -6.15 4.79
CA THR A 45 21.61 -6.40 3.39
C THR A 45 21.64 -5.11 2.60
N ASP A 46 22.74 -4.87 1.89
CA ASP A 46 22.97 -3.64 1.14
C ASP A 46 21.93 -3.44 0.03
N ASN A 47 21.64 -4.45 -0.78
CA ASN A 47 20.82 -4.32 -1.97
C ASN A 47 19.54 -5.14 -1.86
N LEU A 48 18.42 -4.55 -2.29
CA LEU A 48 17.12 -5.21 -2.39
C LEU A 48 16.58 -5.10 -3.81
N ILE A 49 16.31 -6.24 -4.43
CA ILE A 49 15.56 -6.34 -5.68
C ILE A 49 14.12 -6.68 -5.32
N ILE A 50 13.17 -5.86 -5.73
CA ILE A 50 11.73 -6.16 -5.61
C ILE A 50 11.22 -6.61 -6.97
N ASP A 51 10.94 -7.90 -7.11
CA ASP A 51 10.37 -8.49 -8.33
C ASP A 51 8.84 -8.42 -8.28
N LEU A 52 8.29 -7.49 -9.07
CA LEU A 52 6.86 -7.29 -9.28
C LEU A 52 6.38 -7.77 -10.66
N ARG A 53 7.20 -8.55 -11.39
CA ARG A 53 6.78 -9.06 -12.71
C ARG A 53 5.55 -9.93 -12.56
N ASN A 54 4.55 -9.66 -13.40
CA ASN A 54 3.23 -10.29 -13.39
C ASN A 54 2.40 -10.01 -12.12
N ASN A 55 2.73 -8.96 -11.37
CA ASN A 55 1.88 -8.47 -10.29
C ASN A 55 0.75 -7.61 -10.87
N GLY A 56 -0.49 -8.09 -10.76
CA GLY A 56 -1.69 -7.41 -11.26
C GLY A 56 -2.20 -6.26 -10.38
N GLY A 57 -1.48 -5.88 -9.33
CA GLY A 57 -1.89 -4.89 -8.35
C GLY A 57 -2.74 -5.47 -7.23
N GLY A 58 -3.59 -4.63 -6.64
CA GLY A 58 -4.48 -5.03 -5.56
C GLY A 58 -4.85 -3.88 -4.62
N ASP A 59 -4.71 -4.11 -3.33
CA ASP A 59 -5.11 -3.20 -2.26
C ASP A 59 -3.91 -2.39 -1.74
N ASP A 60 -4.11 -1.10 -1.49
CA ASP A 60 -3.08 -0.19 -0.98
C ASP A 60 -2.49 -0.67 0.34
N SER A 61 -3.32 -1.28 1.19
CA SER A 61 -2.90 -1.85 2.47
C SER A 61 -1.92 -3.00 2.32
N SER A 62 -1.93 -3.73 1.19
CA SER A 62 -1.03 -4.85 0.94
C SER A 62 0.37 -4.43 0.54
N TYR A 63 0.55 -3.28 -0.13
CA TYR A 63 1.90 -2.77 -0.47
C TYR A 63 2.41 -1.76 0.55
N SER A 64 1.52 -1.12 1.32
CA SER A 64 1.90 -0.11 2.33
C SER A 64 3.04 -0.52 3.28
N PRO A 65 3.19 -1.80 3.70
CA PRO A 65 4.27 -2.23 4.59
C PRO A 65 5.66 -2.17 3.94
N LEU A 66 5.74 -2.06 2.61
CA LEU A 66 6.99 -1.93 1.87
C LEU A 66 7.52 -0.50 1.87
N ILE A 67 6.64 0.50 2.05
CA ILE A 67 7.00 1.92 1.95
C ILE A 67 8.18 2.29 2.87
N PRO A 68 8.25 1.84 4.15
CA PRO A 68 9.40 2.12 5.00
C PRO A 68 10.74 1.63 4.45
N LEU A 69 10.76 0.58 3.62
CA LEU A 69 11.98 0.05 2.99
C LEU A 69 12.46 0.90 1.81
N LEU A 70 11.56 1.71 1.23
CA LEU A 70 11.79 2.53 0.04
C LEU A 70 11.88 4.02 0.37
N TYR A 71 11.56 4.40 1.60
CA TYR A 71 11.44 5.77 2.03
C TYR A 71 12.80 6.45 2.16
N THR A 72 13.06 7.42 1.29
CA THR A 72 14.28 8.25 1.30
C THR A 72 13.98 9.72 1.58
N ASN A 73 12.85 10.19 1.08
CA ASN A 73 12.39 11.56 1.16
C ASN A 73 10.86 11.56 1.31
N PRO A 74 10.27 12.67 1.79
CA PRO A 74 8.82 12.83 1.80
C PRO A 74 8.20 12.48 0.45
N ILE A 75 7.18 11.64 0.46
CA ILE A 75 6.50 11.19 -0.76
C ILE A 75 5.39 12.18 -1.06
N ARG A 76 5.46 12.81 -2.24
CA ARG A 76 4.39 13.67 -2.76
C ARG A 76 3.39 12.81 -3.52
N ILE A 77 2.15 12.79 -3.05
CA ILE A 77 1.06 12.00 -3.62
C ILE A 77 0.06 12.97 -4.25
N THR A 78 -0.17 12.83 -5.56
CA THR A 78 -1.29 13.50 -6.23
C THR A 78 -2.57 12.76 -5.86
N THR A 79 -3.55 13.47 -5.30
CA THR A 79 -4.81 12.85 -4.90
C THR A 79 -5.71 12.59 -6.10
N VAL A 80 -6.75 11.79 -5.90
CA VAL A 80 -7.75 11.47 -6.91
C VAL A 80 -9.13 11.96 -6.49
N GLU A 81 -10.00 12.09 -7.48
CA GLU A 81 -11.43 12.30 -7.27
C GLU A 81 -12.20 11.01 -7.56
N PHE A 82 -13.25 10.76 -6.78
CA PHE A 82 -14.12 9.61 -6.91
C PHE A 82 -15.38 10.00 -7.64
N LEU A 83 -15.73 9.28 -8.71
CA LEU A 83 -17.02 9.45 -9.36
C LEU A 83 -18.11 8.82 -8.49
N SER A 84 -19.01 9.65 -7.93
CA SER A 84 -20.10 9.14 -7.11
C SER A 84 -21.22 8.57 -7.98
N THR A 85 -21.28 7.26 -8.07
CA THR A 85 -22.39 6.52 -8.67
C THR A 85 -23.04 5.63 -7.61
N PRO A 86 -24.29 5.18 -7.80
CA PRO A 86 -24.89 4.23 -6.87
C PRO A 86 -24.04 2.98 -6.67
N LEU A 87 -23.42 2.46 -7.74
CA LEU A 87 -22.56 1.28 -7.69
C LEU A 87 -21.23 1.54 -6.96
N ASN A 88 -20.57 2.67 -7.20
CA ASN A 88 -19.33 3.03 -6.52
C ASN A 88 -19.55 3.28 -5.03
N ASN A 89 -20.64 3.95 -4.67
CA ASN A 89 -21.01 4.17 -3.27
C ASN A 89 -21.35 2.83 -2.59
N LYS A 90 -22.10 1.95 -3.27
CA LYS A 90 -22.41 0.60 -2.77
C LYS A 90 -21.15 -0.20 -2.46
N ARG A 91 -20.10 -0.10 -3.29
CA ARG A 91 -18.82 -0.77 -3.00
C ARG A 91 -18.24 -0.34 -1.64
N MET A 92 -18.35 0.94 -1.28
CA MET A 92 -17.87 1.42 0.02
C MET A 92 -18.75 0.95 1.18
N GLU A 93 -20.06 0.86 0.97
CA GLU A 93 -21.00 0.26 1.94
C GLU A 93 -20.70 -1.22 2.16
N ASP A 94 -20.51 -1.98 1.08
CA ASP A 94 -20.16 -3.40 1.15
C ASP A 94 -18.79 -3.59 1.82
N TYR A 95 -17.84 -2.66 1.60
CA TYR A 95 -16.54 -2.70 2.28
C TYR A 95 -16.66 -2.49 3.80
N LEU A 96 -17.61 -1.68 4.28
CA LEU A 96 -17.86 -1.51 5.72
C LEU A 96 -18.28 -2.80 6.44
N LEU A 97 -18.72 -3.83 5.69
CA LEU A 97 -19.06 -5.14 6.24
C LEU A 97 -17.83 -6.01 6.54
N ASN A 98 -16.63 -5.58 6.13
CA ASN A 98 -15.40 -6.30 6.41
C ASN A 98 -15.11 -6.32 7.93
N PRO A 99 -15.07 -7.52 8.58
CA PRO A 99 -14.86 -7.63 10.02
C PRO A 99 -13.49 -7.12 10.48
N ASP A 100 -12.49 -7.10 9.59
CA ASP A 100 -11.12 -6.68 9.90
C ASP A 100 -10.93 -5.15 9.88
N LEU A 101 -11.98 -4.38 9.56
CA LEU A 101 -11.91 -2.93 9.56
C LEU A 101 -11.86 -2.35 10.97
N SER A 102 -10.87 -1.50 11.20
CA SER A 102 -10.78 -0.73 12.45
C SER A 102 -11.94 0.27 12.58
N GLU A 103 -12.34 0.57 13.82
CA GLU A 103 -13.38 1.58 14.08
C GLU A 103 -13.04 2.96 13.52
N LYS A 104 -11.75 3.32 13.50
CA LYS A 104 -11.30 4.56 12.86
C LYS A 104 -11.58 4.53 11.35
N SER A 105 -11.24 3.44 10.68
CA SER A 105 -11.49 3.26 9.24
C SER A 105 -12.98 3.30 8.94
N LYS A 106 -13.82 2.62 9.74
CA LYS A 106 -15.28 2.65 9.57
C LYS A 106 -15.84 4.07 9.69
N ARG A 107 -15.38 4.87 10.67
CA ARG A 107 -15.78 6.28 10.80
C ARG A 107 -15.41 7.09 9.56
N GLN A 108 -14.17 6.99 9.10
CA GLN A 108 -13.69 7.72 7.92
C GLN A 108 -14.47 7.36 6.65
N ILE A 109 -14.73 6.07 6.42
CA ILE A 109 -15.50 5.60 5.26
C ILE A 109 -16.94 6.12 5.32
N ASN A 110 -17.58 6.13 6.50
CA ASN A 110 -18.93 6.68 6.66
C ASN A 110 -18.99 8.18 6.35
N GLU A 111 -18.03 8.97 6.84
CA GLU A 111 -17.92 10.41 6.53
C GLU A 111 -17.77 10.64 5.02
N GLN A 112 -16.91 9.86 4.35
CA GLN A 112 -16.73 9.91 2.90
C GLN A 112 -18.00 9.52 2.14
N LEU A 113 -18.72 8.50 2.61
CA LEU A 113 -19.99 8.06 2.02
C LEU A 113 -21.07 9.14 2.08
N ILE A 114 -21.14 9.91 3.18
CA ILE A 114 -22.06 11.06 3.29
C ILE A 114 -21.74 12.10 2.20
N LEU A 115 -20.46 12.43 2.03
CA LEU A 115 -20.01 13.38 1.02
C LEU A 115 -20.29 12.88 -0.42
N LEU A 116 -20.06 11.59 -0.68
CA LEU A 116 -20.36 10.98 -1.98
C LEU A 116 -21.85 10.99 -2.28
N LYS A 117 -22.68 10.50 -1.34
CA LYS A 117 -24.14 10.42 -1.53
C LYS A 117 -24.79 11.78 -1.75
N SER A 118 -24.27 12.84 -1.13
CA SER A 118 -24.73 14.22 -1.35
C SER A 118 -24.29 14.82 -2.70
N ASN A 119 -23.41 14.14 -3.45
CA ASN A 119 -22.84 14.60 -4.72
C ASN A 119 -22.97 13.55 -5.84
N LEU A 120 -24.10 12.83 -5.89
CA LEU A 120 -24.35 11.80 -6.89
C LEU A 120 -24.19 12.34 -8.33
N GLY A 121 -23.48 11.57 -9.17
CA GLY A 121 -23.18 11.91 -10.56
C GLY A 121 -21.96 12.83 -10.76
N LYS A 122 -21.29 13.27 -9.68
CA LYS A 122 -20.13 14.16 -9.75
C LYS A 122 -18.83 13.46 -9.37
N PHE A 123 -17.71 14.01 -9.82
CA PHE A 123 -16.40 13.74 -9.25
C PHE A 123 -16.26 14.45 -7.90
N VAL A 124 -15.79 13.73 -6.89
CA VAL A 124 -15.70 14.20 -5.51
C VAL A 124 -14.29 13.96 -4.97
N ASN A 125 -13.63 15.02 -4.52
CA ASN A 125 -12.37 14.93 -3.80
C ASN A 125 -12.63 14.56 -2.33
N LEU A 126 -12.20 13.36 -1.91
CA LEU A 126 -12.35 12.88 -0.53
C LEU A 126 -11.22 13.33 0.41
N ASN A 127 -10.30 14.16 -0.09
CA ASN A 127 -9.13 14.67 0.63
C ASN A 127 -9.32 16.13 1.06
N ASN A 128 -10.56 16.53 1.36
CA ASN A 128 -10.91 17.91 1.76
C ASN A 128 -10.42 18.98 0.78
N GLY A 129 -10.49 18.69 -0.53
CA GLY A 129 -10.07 19.61 -1.59
C GLY A 129 -8.56 19.65 -1.83
N GLN A 130 -7.76 18.89 -1.07
CA GLN A 130 -6.32 18.79 -1.33
C GLN A 130 -6.08 18.01 -2.62
N THR A 131 -5.30 18.60 -3.53
CA THR A 131 -4.85 17.97 -4.79
C THR A 131 -3.49 17.28 -4.64
N THR A 132 -2.80 17.52 -3.52
CA THR A 132 -1.53 16.91 -3.17
C THR A 132 -1.48 16.66 -1.67
N VAL A 133 -1.06 15.46 -1.28
CA VAL A 133 -0.73 15.10 0.11
C VAL A 133 0.76 14.77 0.18
N VAL A 134 1.41 15.15 1.29
CA VAL A 134 2.82 14.82 1.54
C VAL A 134 2.89 13.79 2.66
N GLN A 135 3.29 12.56 2.34
CA GLN A 135 3.55 11.52 3.33
C GLN A 135 4.98 11.65 3.86
N ARG A 136 5.11 11.70 5.19
CA ARG A 136 6.39 11.73 5.90
C ARG A 136 6.47 10.55 6.85
N LEU A 137 7.62 9.90 6.88
CA LEU A 137 7.99 8.96 7.94
C LEU A 137 9.10 9.57 8.79
N ASP A 138 9.07 9.27 10.09
CA ASP A 138 10.03 9.81 11.07
C ASP A 138 11.44 9.22 10.90
N LYS A 139 11.55 8.08 10.20
CA LYS A 139 12.80 7.33 10.07
C LYS A 139 13.05 6.90 8.63
N VAL A 140 14.28 7.13 8.18
CA VAL A 140 14.88 6.54 6.99
C VAL A 140 15.75 5.36 7.43
N THR A 141 15.63 4.21 6.78
CA THR A 141 16.49 3.05 7.07
C THR A 141 17.83 3.18 6.35
N VAL A 142 18.90 2.70 6.99
CA VAL A 142 20.25 2.68 6.38
C VAL A 142 20.35 1.61 5.27
N HIS A 143 19.60 0.52 5.46
CA HIS A 143 19.50 -0.59 4.54
C HIS A 143 18.03 -0.92 4.27
N PRO A 144 17.69 -1.44 3.08
CA PRO A 144 18.54 -1.51 1.90
C PRO A 144 18.97 -0.12 1.41
N LYS A 145 20.15 -0.02 0.79
CA LYS A 145 20.66 1.23 0.24
C LYS A 145 19.91 1.54 -1.05
N MET A 146 19.44 2.77 -1.17
CA MET A 146 18.86 3.26 -2.41
C MET A 146 19.98 3.63 -3.38
N TRP A 147 19.74 3.42 -4.66
CA TRP A 147 20.71 3.79 -5.69
C TRP A 147 20.98 5.30 -5.61
N PRO A 148 22.24 5.77 -5.64
CA PRO A 148 22.54 7.19 -5.59
C PRO A 148 21.83 7.93 -6.74
N SER A 149 21.14 9.01 -6.41
CA SER A 149 20.60 9.91 -7.45
C SER A 149 21.79 10.48 -8.24
N SER A 150 21.83 10.20 -9.54
CA SER A 150 22.80 10.80 -10.48
C SER A 150 22.58 12.30 -10.62
#